data_AF-A0AA35RFY8-F1
#
_entry.id   AF-A0AA35RFY8-F1
#
_cell.length_a   1.000
_cell.length_b   1.000
_cell.length_c   1.000
_cell.angle_alpha   90.00
_cell.angle_beta   90.00
_cell.angle_gamma   90.00
#
_symmetry.space_group_name_H-M   'P 1'
#
loop_
_entity.id
_entity.type
_entity.pdbx_description
1 polymer ?
#
loop_
_entity_poly.entity_id
_entity_poly.type
_entity_poly.pdbx_seq_one_letter_code
_entity_poly.pdbx_strand_id
1 'polypeptide(L)'
;MPHPVKYGKPVKYYGKRERLTYGKIPEIMDLPDLIEVQKSSYEEFLQRNTPLEDRKDKGLQAVFDEIFPIPDFSETSELQFVSYSLGTPKYDINECQARGFSYALPVKVCVRLVLREKDEDTGENQLIDIKENEVYMGEIPLMTENGTFIINGSERVIVSQLQRSPGATFGEDTHTSGQTLNTARIIPYRGAWIEFEYDIKDLVYVRLDRRKKMFVTVLLRALGWETDETILSCMLKQNRLRLTTP
;
A
#
# COMPACT_ATOMS: atom_id res chain seq x y z
N MET A 1 -34.20 50.66 -32.96
CA MET A 1 -32.95 50.37 -32.23
C MET A 1 -33.05 48.96 -31.67
N PRO A 2 -32.24 47.97 -32.11
CA PRO A 2 -32.33 46.63 -31.56
C PRO A 2 -31.76 46.64 -30.14
N HIS A 3 -32.55 46.16 -29.18
CA HIS A 3 -32.12 45.92 -27.81
C HIS A 3 -31.01 44.87 -27.79
N PRO A 4 -29.93 45.04 -27.01
CA PRO A 4 -28.96 43.98 -26.82
C PRO A 4 -29.64 42.89 -26.00
N VAL A 5 -29.95 41.76 -26.64
CA VAL A 5 -30.51 40.63 -25.93
C VAL A 5 -29.41 40.04 -25.04
N LYS A 6 -29.48 40.32 -23.74
CA LYS A 6 -28.63 39.69 -22.73
C LYS A 6 -29.08 38.23 -22.54
N TYR A 7 -28.80 37.37 -23.51
CA TYR A 7 -28.95 35.92 -23.36
C TYR A 7 -27.80 35.36 -22.50
N GLY A 8 -27.68 35.78 -21.25
CA GLY A 8 -26.66 35.26 -20.33
C GLY A 8 -27.10 35.55 -18.90
N LYS A 9 -27.11 34.52 -18.05
CA LYS A 9 -27.37 34.71 -16.62
C LYS A 9 -26.20 35.51 -16.00
N PRO A 10 -26.45 36.45 -15.07
CA PRO A 10 -25.38 37.24 -14.48
C PRO A 10 -24.43 36.37 -13.61
N VAL A 11 -23.24 36.17 -14.18
CA VAL A 11 -21.88 36.36 -13.63
C VAL A 11 -21.54 35.77 -12.26
N LYS A 12 -20.70 34.72 -12.27
CA LYS A 12 -19.68 34.50 -11.23
C LYS A 12 -18.60 35.59 -11.38
N TYR A 13 -18.34 36.36 -10.32
CA TYR A 13 -17.20 37.27 -10.27
C TYR A 13 -15.90 36.45 -10.24
N TYR A 14 -15.06 36.58 -11.27
CA TYR A 14 -13.69 36.05 -11.24
C TYR A 14 -12.75 37.23 -11.01
N GLY A 15 -12.46 37.51 -9.74
CA GLY A 15 -11.69 38.69 -9.33
C GLY A 15 -12.43 39.99 -9.63
N LYS A 16 -11.77 40.94 -10.30
CA LYS A 16 -12.31 42.29 -10.58
C LYS A 16 -13.16 42.38 -11.85
N ARG A 17 -13.30 41.29 -12.63
CA ARG A 17 -13.98 41.31 -13.93
C ARG A 17 -15.22 40.41 -13.93
N GLU A 18 -16.27 40.93 -14.54
CA GLU A 18 -17.51 40.19 -14.76
C GLU A 18 -17.38 39.29 -15.99
N ARG A 19 -17.69 37.99 -15.82
CA ARG A 19 -17.74 37.01 -16.91
C ARG A 19 -19.14 36.46 -17.09
N LEU A 20 -19.72 36.67 -18.27
CA LEU A 20 -21.02 36.09 -18.63
C LEU A 20 -20.91 34.58 -18.82
N THR A 21 -21.87 33.83 -18.28
CA THR A 21 -21.98 32.37 -18.44
C THR A 21 -23.27 32.03 -19.19
N TYR A 22 -23.15 31.18 -20.21
CA TYR A 22 -24.25 30.73 -21.08
C TYR A 22 -24.69 29.28 -20.75
N GLY A 23 -24.09 28.68 -19.71
CA GLY A 23 -24.42 27.34 -19.24
C GLY A 23 -25.87 27.24 -18.78
N LYS A 24 -26.56 26.19 -19.23
CA LYS A 24 -27.96 25.93 -18.85
C LYS A 24 -28.08 25.06 -17.59
N ILE A 25 -27.09 24.19 -17.37
CA ILE A 25 -27.02 23.28 -16.22
C ILE A 25 -26.57 24.08 -14.99
N PRO A 26 -27.29 24.02 -13.85
CA PRO A 26 -26.85 24.66 -12.62
C PRO A 26 -25.63 23.92 -12.04
N GLU A 27 -24.70 24.67 -11.48
CA GLU A 27 -23.63 24.08 -10.67
C GLU A 27 -24.22 23.64 -9.34
N ILE A 28 -24.10 22.34 -9.04
CA ILE A 28 -24.64 21.71 -7.82
C ILE A 28 -23.61 21.54 -6.72
N MET A 29 -22.32 21.72 -7.05
CA MET A 29 -21.21 21.63 -6.12
C MET A 29 -20.11 22.61 -6.53
N ASP A 30 -19.36 23.09 -5.53
CA ASP A 30 -18.18 23.91 -5.75
C ASP A 30 -17.00 23.07 -6.26
N LEU A 31 -16.03 23.76 -6.86
CA LEU A 31 -14.80 23.11 -7.30
C LEU A 31 -13.98 22.68 -6.06
N PRO A 32 -13.62 21.39 -5.94
CA PRO A 32 -12.79 20.92 -4.83
C PRO A 32 -11.36 21.44 -4.94
N ASP A 33 -10.56 21.29 -3.88
CA ASP A 33 -9.13 21.56 -3.95
C ASP A 33 -8.48 20.55 -4.92
N LEU A 34 -7.91 21.07 -6.01
CA LEU A 34 -7.34 20.27 -7.09
C LEU A 34 -6.09 19.48 -6.68
N ILE A 35 -5.46 19.84 -5.55
CA ILE A 35 -4.28 19.16 -5.01
C ILE A 35 -4.57 18.43 -3.69
N GLU A 36 -5.85 18.33 -3.30
CA GLU A 36 -6.29 17.67 -2.07
C GLU A 36 -5.79 16.23 -1.97
N VAL A 37 -5.82 15.48 -3.08
CA VAL A 37 -5.39 14.07 -3.12
C VAL A 37 -3.91 13.93 -2.71
N GLN A 38 -3.04 14.84 -3.14
CA GLN A 38 -1.62 14.79 -2.78
C GLN A 38 -1.43 15.13 -1.30
N LYS A 39 -2.09 16.21 -0.84
CA LYS A 39 -1.99 16.67 0.55
C LYS A 39 -2.53 15.66 1.55
N SER A 40 -3.75 15.17 1.32
CA SER A 40 -4.42 14.20 2.19
C SER A 40 -3.64 12.90 2.30
N SER A 41 -3.17 12.35 1.18
CA SER A 41 -2.35 11.13 1.15
C SER A 41 -1.08 11.29 2.01
N TYR A 42 -0.40 12.43 1.90
CA TYR A 42 0.84 12.67 2.63
C TYR A 42 0.61 12.97 4.12
N GLU A 43 -0.48 13.66 4.47
CA GLU A 43 -0.89 13.86 5.86
C GLU A 43 -1.31 12.54 6.52
N GLU A 44 -2.04 11.66 5.82
CA GLU A 44 -2.35 10.30 6.30
C GLU A 44 -1.09 9.46 6.51
N PHE A 45 -0.07 9.66 5.67
CA PHE A 45 1.22 8.98 5.83
C PHE A 45 1.98 9.45 7.08
N LEU A 46 2.07 10.77 7.30
CA LEU A 46 2.86 11.34 8.41
C LEU A 46 2.12 11.39 9.75
N GLN A 47 0.79 11.56 9.75
CA GLN A 47 -0.06 11.85 10.91
C GLN A 47 0.54 12.90 11.86
N ARG A 48 1.14 13.94 11.28
CA ARG A 48 1.97 14.91 12.01
C ARG A 48 1.17 15.72 13.03
N ASN A 49 -0.05 16.08 12.67
CA ASN A 49 -0.93 16.90 13.51
C ASN A 49 -1.86 16.04 14.39
N THR A 50 -1.64 14.73 14.45
CA THR A 50 -2.45 13.80 15.26
C THR A 50 -1.71 13.45 16.56
N PRO A 51 -2.33 13.65 17.73
CA PRO A 51 -1.77 13.19 19.01
C PRO A 51 -1.43 11.71 18.99
N LEU A 52 -0.41 11.29 19.74
CA LEU A 52 0.08 9.90 19.75
C LEU A 52 -1.04 8.87 20.00
N GLU A 53 -1.96 9.18 20.92
CA GLU A 53 -3.06 8.30 21.33
C GLU A 53 -4.15 8.14 20.26
N ASP A 54 -4.28 9.12 19.36
CA ASP A 54 -5.31 9.16 18.31
C ASP A 54 -4.78 8.69 16.94
N ARG A 55 -3.49 8.33 16.86
CA ARG A 55 -2.88 7.86 15.62
C ARG A 55 -3.50 6.54 15.20
N LYS A 56 -3.88 6.47 13.94
CA LYS A 56 -4.44 5.27 13.33
C LYS A 56 -3.32 4.37 12.84
N ASP A 57 -3.59 3.08 12.73
CA ASP A 57 -2.74 2.09 12.08
C ASP A 57 -2.66 2.34 10.55
N LYS A 58 -1.95 3.41 10.18
CA LYS A 58 -1.72 3.89 8.82
C LYS A 58 -0.37 4.61 8.72
N GLY A 59 0.17 4.69 7.51
CA GLY A 59 1.38 5.50 7.26
C GLY A 59 2.58 5.04 8.08
N LEU A 60 3.29 5.97 8.71
CA LEU A 60 4.45 5.67 9.56
C LEU A 60 4.09 4.76 10.76
N GLN A 61 2.90 4.94 11.35
CA GLN A 61 2.45 4.14 12.48
C GLN A 61 2.37 2.65 12.09
N ALA A 62 1.64 2.35 11.01
CA ALA A 62 1.51 0.99 10.48
C ALA A 62 2.85 0.37 10.11
N VAL A 63 3.77 1.15 9.54
CA VAL A 63 5.10 0.64 9.16
C VAL A 63 5.91 0.23 10.38
N PHE A 64 5.88 1.02 11.46
CA PHE A 64 6.57 0.64 12.69
C PHE A 64 5.89 -0.53 13.39
N ASP A 65 4.56 -0.53 13.46
CA ASP A 65 3.78 -1.64 14.06
C ASP A 65 3.94 -2.95 13.26
N GLU A 66 4.18 -2.90 11.94
CA GLU A 66 4.45 -4.09 11.11
C GLU A 66 5.86 -4.67 11.35
N ILE A 67 6.85 -3.82 11.63
CA ILE A 67 8.25 -4.23 11.79
C ILE A 67 8.56 -4.70 13.21
N PHE A 68 7.93 -4.08 14.22
CA PHE A 68 8.16 -4.37 15.63
C PHE A 68 7.07 -5.29 16.21
N PRO A 69 7.40 -6.13 17.21
CA PRO A 69 8.69 -6.23 17.90
C PRO A 69 9.76 -7.02 17.13
N ILE A 70 11.02 -6.70 17.40
CA ILE A 70 12.18 -7.42 16.85
C ILE A 70 12.85 -8.21 17.98
N PRO A 71 12.68 -9.53 18.05
CA PRO A 71 13.37 -10.36 19.02
C PRO A 71 14.84 -10.61 18.61
N ASP A 72 15.71 -10.77 19.60
CA ASP A 72 17.04 -11.33 19.40
C ASP A 72 16.96 -12.84 19.09
N PHE A 73 18.01 -13.37 18.46
CA PHE A 73 18.13 -14.78 18.10
C PHE A 73 17.97 -15.73 19.30
N SER A 74 18.39 -15.31 20.49
CA SER A 74 18.31 -16.12 21.71
C SER A 74 17.01 -15.91 22.49
N GLU A 75 16.10 -15.04 22.01
CA GLU A 75 14.84 -14.64 22.67
C GLU A 75 15.01 -14.03 24.08
N THR A 76 16.24 -13.68 24.46
CA THR A 76 16.58 -13.01 25.74
C THR A 76 16.41 -11.51 25.67
N SER A 77 16.21 -10.94 24.50
CA SER A 77 15.91 -9.52 24.35
C SER A 77 14.97 -9.27 23.19
N GLU A 78 14.18 -8.21 23.29
CA GLU A 78 13.33 -7.75 22.19
C GLU A 78 13.30 -6.22 22.17
N LEU A 79 13.30 -5.67 20.95
CA LEU A 79 13.08 -4.26 20.72
C LEU A 79 11.59 -4.07 20.39
N GLN A 80 10.93 -3.20 21.13
CA GLN A 80 9.54 -2.82 20.91
C GLN A 80 9.45 -1.38 20.43
N PHE A 81 8.46 -1.11 19.59
CA PHE A 81 8.11 0.25 19.20
C PHE A 81 7.14 0.86 20.23
N VAL A 82 7.39 2.11 20.63
CA VAL A 82 6.52 2.86 21.57
C VAL A 82 5.82 4.00 20.85
N SER A 83 6.57 4.85 20.14
CA SER A 83 6.02 5.98 19.40
C SER A 83 7.06 6.57 18.43
N TYR A 84 6.63 7.47 17.55
CA TYR A 84 7.54 8.28 16.73
C TYR A 84 7.24 9.78 16.89
N SER A 85 8.28 10.60 16.80
CA SER A 85 8.20 12.05 16.79
C SER A 85 8.78 12.61 15.48
N LEU A 86 8.11 13.62 14.94
CA LEU A 86 8.56 14.36 13.76
C LEU A 86 9.08 15.71 14.22
N GLY A 87 10.35 15.98 13.99
CA GLY A 87 10.93 17.28 14.32
C GLY A 87 10.57 18.37 13.32
N THR A 88 11.26 19.49 13.42
CA THR A 88 11.08 20.63 12.51
C THR A 88 12.14 20.61 11.40
N PRO A 89 11.80 21.04 10.18
CA PRO A 89 12.81 21.27 9.15
C PRO A 89 13.89 22.23 9.62
N LYS A 90 15.14 21.93 9.26
CA LYS A 90 16.31 22.72 9.64
C LYS A 90 16.40 24.06 8.88
N TYR A 91 15.90 24.08 7.66
CA TYR A 91 15.95 25.20 6.73
C TYR A 91 14.55 25.44 6.13
N ASP A 92 14.30 26.66 5.69
CA ASP A 92 13.06 26.98 4.97
C ASP A 92 13.14 26.58 3.48
N ILE A 93 12.01 26.70 2.78
CA ILE A 93 11.90 26.32 1.37
C ILE A 93 12.86 27.14 0.49
N ASN A 94 12.98 28.45 0.73
CA ASN A 94 13.78 29.37 -0.08
C ASN A 94 15.29 29.09 0.09
N GLU A 95 15.73 28.83 1.32
CA GLU A 95 17.10 28.48 1.63
C GLU A 95 17.47 27.12 1.02
N CYS A 96 16.57 26.13 1.10
CA CYS A 96 16.79 24.84 0.46
C CYS A 96 16.97 24.98 -1.05
N GLN A 97 16.13 25.78 -1.73
CA GLN A 97 16.26 26.06 -3.15
C GLN A 97 17.57 26.77 -3.49
N ALA A 98 17.92 27.82 -2.75
CA ALA A 98 19.11 28.63 -3.02
C ALA A 98 20.42 27.87 -2.78
N ARG A 99 20.47 27.00 -1.76
CA ARG A 99 21.69 26.27 -1.35
C ARG A 99 21.78 24.85 -1.89
N GLY A 100 20.76 24.35 -2.57
CA GLY A 100 20.74 22.98 -3.06
C GLY A 100 20.45 21.94 -1.97
N PHE A 101 19.79 22.31 -0.87
CA PHE A 101 19.40 21.38 0.19
C PHE A 101 18.03 20.76 -0.05
N SER A 102 17.72 19.67 0.66
CA SER A 102 16.38 19.08 0.66
C SER A 102 15.56 19.63 1.82
N TYR A 103 14.31 20.02 1.55
CA TYR A 103 13.38 20.44 2.60
C TYR A 103 12.79 19.19 3.26
N ALA A 104 13.31 18.84 4.44
CA ALA A 104 13.01 17.61 5.14
C ALA A 104 12.93 17.83 6.65
N LEU A 105 12.26 16.93 7.36
CA LEU A 105 12.19 16.91 8.82
C LEU A 105 12.85 15.66 9.39
N PRO A 106 13.47 15.73 10.58
CA PRO A 106 14.04 14.57 11.23
C PRO A 106 12.93 13.70 11.83
N VAL A 107 13.04 12.39 11.66
CA VAL A 107 12.18 11.38 12.27
C VAL A 107 12.93 10.73 13.41
N LYS A 108 12.30 10.69 14.58
CA LYS A 108 12.81 9.95 15.72
C LYS A 108 11.78 8.95 16.19
N VAL A 109 12.24 7.84 16.73
CA VAL A 109 11.41 6.74 17.20
C VAL A 109 11.80 6.43 18.63
N CYS A 110 10.81 6.43 19.52
CA CYS A 110 10.95 5.92 20.87
C CYS A 110 10.83 4.40 20.80
N VAL A 111 11.91 3.71 21.15
CA VAL A 111 11.99 2.25 21.22
C VAL A 111 12.20 1.81 22.66
N ARG A 112 11.66 0.65 22.99
CA ARG A 112 11.82 0.01 24.30
C ARG A 112 12.57 -1.31 24.12
N LEU A 113 13.74 -1.42 24.72
CA LEU A 113 14.48 -2.68 24.81
C LEU A 113 14.04 -3.41 26.09
N VAL A 114 13.43 -4.59 25.91
CA VAL A 114 13.06 -5.48 27.01
C VAL A 114 14.10 -6.59 27.10
N LEU A 115 14.71 -6.75 28.27
CA LEU A 115 15.70 -7.79 28.55
C LEU A 115 15.08 -8.87 29.44
N ARG A 116 15.30 -10.12 29.07
CA ARG A 116 14.82 -11.32 29.77
C ARG A 116 15.98 -12.28 30.02
N GLU A 117 15.96 -12.90 31.19
CA GLU A 117 16.86 -13.99 31.55
C GLU A 117 16.05 -15.29 31.59
N LYS A 118 16.63 -16.35 31.04
CA LYS A 118 16.01 -17.66 31.11
C LYS A 118 16.43 -18.31 32.43
N ASP A 119 15.46 -18.53 33.30
CA ASP A 119 15.69 -19.23 34.56
C ASP A 119 15.98 -20.72 34.25
N GLU A 120 17.15 -21.21 34.63
CA GLU A 120 17.60 -22.58 34.36
C GLU A 120 16.76 -23.63 35.10
N ASP A 121 16.11 -23.26 36.21
CA ASP A 121 15.33 -24.18 37.06
C ASP A 121 13.87 -24.30 36.59
N THR A 122 13.27 -23.21 36.10
CA THR A 122 11.85 -23.15 35.70
C THR A 122 11.64 -23.12 34.19
N GLY A 123 12.68 -22.77 33.41
CA GLY A 123 12.60 -22.58 31.96
C GLY A 123 11.80 -21.36 31.52
N GLU A 124 11.33 -20.54 32.48
CA GLU A 124 10.56 -19.32 32.21
C GLU A 124 11.49 -18.12 31.99
N ASN A 125 11.06 -17.21 31.11
CA ASN A 125 11.80 -15.97 30.84
C ASN A 125 11.42 -14.91 31.89
N GLN A 126 12.32 -14.65 32.84
CA GLN A 126 12.16 -13.60 33.84
C GLN A 126 12.56 -12.24 33.25
N LEU A 127 11.75 -11.21 33.51
CA LEU A 127 12.04 -9.85 33.07
C LEU A 127 13.15 -9.24 33.94
N ILE A 128 14.26 -8.86 33.30
CA ILE A 128 15.41 -8.24 33.99
C ILE A 128 15.26 -6.72 34.03
N ASP A 129 15.06 -6.12 32.85
CA ASP A 129 15.17 -4.68 32.67
C ASP A 129 14.39 -4.21 31.44
N ILE A 130 13.96 -2.95 31.49
CA ILE A 130 13.26 -2.26 30.41
C ILE A 130 13.93 -0.90 30.22
N LYS A 131 14.52 -0.69 29.04
CA LYS A 131 15.16 0.59 28.69
C LYS A 131 14.42 1.24 27.52
N GLU A 132 13.89 2.43 27.74
CA GLU A 132 13.30 3.25 26.69
C GLU A 132 14.28 4.32 26.23
N ASN A 133 14.38 4.50 24.91
CA ASN A 133 15.24 5.54 24.35
C ASN A 133 14.71 6.08 23.02
N GLU A 134 14.98 7.35 22.76
CA GLU A 134 14.64 8.01 21.50
C GLU A 134 15.80 7.86 20.51
N VAL A 135 15.55 7.22 19.38
CA VAL A 135 16.54 6.95 18.33
C VAL A 135 16.20 7.77 17.08
N TYR A 136 17.21 8.43 16.52
CA TYR A 136 17.08 9.14 15.25
C TYR A 136 17.08 8.14 14.08
N MET A 137 16.03 8.15 13.26
CA MET A 137 15.82 7.21 12.15
C MET A 137 16.11 7.81 10.76
N GLY A 138 16.51 9.08 10.70
CA GLY A 138 16.80 9.80 9.45
C GLY A 138 15.86 10.98 9.21
N GLU A 139 15.84 11.48 7.98
CA GLU A 139 14.96 12.59 7.59
C GLU A 139 13.96 12.14 6.52
N ILE A 140 12.77 12.72 6.54
CA ILE A 140 11.74 12.55 5.51
C ILE A 140 11.47 13.90 4.85
N PRO A 141 11.48 14.00 3.50
CA PRO A 141 11.15 15.23 2.79
C PRO A 141 9.76 15.75 3.15
N LEU A 142 9.62 17.03 3.49
CA LEU A 142 8.33 17.61 3.83
C LEU A 142 7.65 18.21 2.59
N MET A 143 6.35 17.96 2.44
CA MET A 143 5.55 18.54 1.36
C MET A 143 5.32 20.04 1.61
N THR A 144 5.43 20.84 0.56
CA THR A 144 5.09 22.28 0.57
C THR A 144 3.56 22.48 0.51
N GLU A 145 3.09 23.70 0.74
CA GLU A 145 1.66 24.05 0.62
C GLU A 145 1.09 23.82 -0.79
N ASN A 146 1.95 23.73 -1.80
CA ASN A 146 1.59 23.52 -3.20
C ASN A 146 1.55 22.04 -3.60
N GLY A 147 1.79 21.11 -2.67
CA GLY A 147 1.82 19.67 -2.98
C GLY A 147 3.12 19.19 -3.63
N THR A 148 4.21 19.93 -3.46
CA THR A 148 5.53 19.66 -4.05
C THR A 148 6.56 19.35 -2.97
N PHE A 149 7.74 18.88 -3.37
CA PHE A 149 8.88 18.59 -2.49
C PHE A 149 10.13 19.29 -3.00
N ILE A 150 10.95 19.86 -2.11
CA ILE A 150 12.27 20.38 -2.48
C ILE A 150 13.31 19.29 -2.22
N ILE A 151 13.90 18.76 -3.28
CA ILE A 151 14.93 17.72 -3.23
C ILE A 151 16.18 18.25 -3.92
N ASN A 152 17.26 18.40 -3.15
CA ASN A 152 18.53 18.97 -3.62
C ASN A 152 18.35 20.33 -4.32
N GLY A 153 17.58 21.22 -3.68
CA GLY A 153 17.22 22.55 -4.17
C GLY A 153 16.24 22.60 -5.33
N SER A 154 15.81 21.45 -5.86
CA SER A 154 14.88 21.40 -6.98
C SER A 154 13.49 21.00 -6.52
N GLU A 155 12.49 21.70 -7.03
CA GLU A 155 11.09 21.36 -6.77
C GLU A 155 10.66 20.15 -7.59
N ARG A 156 10.01 19.19 -6.94
CA ARG A 156 9.58 17.91 -7.51
C ARG A 156 8.15 17.61 -7.13
N VAL A 157 7.46 16.92 -8.01
CA VAL A 157 6.10 16.40 -7.78
C VAL A 157 6.15 14.89 -7.85
N ILE A 158 5.49 14.23 -6.90
CA ILE A 158 5.25 12.79 -6.96
C ILE A 158 3.91 12.58 -7.65
N VAL A 159 3.93 11.81 -8.74
CA VAL A 159 2.73 11.50 -9.52
C VAL A 159 2.06 10.23 -8.99
N SER A 160 0.74 10.25 -8.89
CA SER A 160 -0.02 9.07 -8.49
C SER A 160 0.13 7.97 -9.53
N GLN A 161 0.52 6.78 -9.07
CA GLN A 161 0.65 5.61 -9.93
C GLN A 161 -0.70 4.89 -10.05
N LEU A 162 -1.06 4.48 -11.26
CA LEU A 162 -2.14 3.53 -11.50
C LEU A 162 -1.56 2.13 -11.62
N GLN A 163 -1.84 1.27 -10.65
CA GLN A 163 -1.40 -0.13 -10.62
C GLN A 163 -2.58 -1.09 -10.48
N ARG A 164 -2.35 -2.35 -10.83
CA ARG A 164 -3.36 -3.41 -10.64
C ARG A 164 -3.58 -3.62 -9.14
N SER A 165 -4.84 -3.77 -8.74
CA SER A 165 -5.17 -4.12 -7.36
C SER A 165 -4.66 -5.52 -7.02
N PRO A 166 -4.19 -5.76 -5.80
CA PRO A 166 -3.97 -7.10 -5.29
C PRO A 166 -5.27 -7.93 -5.35
N GLY A 167 -5.13 -9.24 -5.56
CA GLY A 167 -6.25 -10.17 -5.59
C GLY A 167 -6.14 -11.23 -6.70
N ALA A 168 -7.23 -11.94 -6.91
CA ALA A 168 -7.36 -12.93 -7.99
C ALA A 168 -7.95 -12.29 -9.24
N THR A 169 -7.27 -12.42 -10.37
CA THR A 169 -7.74 -11.96 -11.68
C THR A 169 -7.81 -13.13 -12.64
N PHE A 170 -8.92 -13.24 -13.37
CA PHE A 170 -9.13 -14.24 -14.41
C PHE A 170 -9.10 -13.55 -15.77
N GLY A 171 -8.51 -14.20 -16.77
CA GLY A 171 -8.38 -13.65 -18.10
C GLY A 171 -8.25 -14.73 -19.16
N GLU A 172 -8.35 -14.30 -20.42
CA GLU A 172 -8.28 -15.14 -21.60
C GLU A 172 -7.17 -14.63 -22.52
N ASP A 173 -6.30 -15.53 -22.97
CA ASP A 173 -5.24 -15.25 -23.94
C ASP A 173 -5.48 -16.08 -25.21
N THR A 174 -5.34 -15.49 -26.39
CA THR A 174 -5.49 -16.21 -27.67
C THR A 174 -4.16 -16.82 -28.09
N HIS A 175 -4.09 -18.16 -28.15
CA HIS A 175 -2.93 -18.86 -28.67
C HIS A 175 -2.82 -18.67 -30.20
N THR A 176 -1.62 -18.84 -30.76
CA THR A 176 -1.37 -18.72 -32.21
C THR A 176 -2.15 -19.74 -33.06
N SER A 177 -2.62 -20.83 -32.45
CA SER A 177 -3.52 -21.81 -33.06
C SER A 177 -4.97 -21.32 -33.18
N GLY A 178 -5.30 -20.16 -32.61
CA GLY A 178 -6.66 -19.62 -32.52
C GLY A 178 -7.47 -20.13 -31.31
N GLN A 179 -6.91 -21.04 -30.51
CA GLN A 179 -7.55 -21.52 -29.29
C GLN A 179 -7.44 -20.48 -28.16
N THR A 180 -8.54 -20.23 -27.46
CA THR A 180 -8.57 -19.39 -26.25
C THR A 180 -8.02 -20.19 -25.06
N LEU A 181 -7.03 -19.63 -24.37
CA LEU A 181 -6.42 -20.19 -23.17
C LEU A 181 -6.84 -19.38 -21.96
N ASN A 182 -7.42 -20.06 -20.97
CA ASN A 182 -7.81 -19.43 -19.72
C ASN A 182 -6.59 -19.25 -18.80
N THR A 183 -6.54 -18.11 -18.12
CA THR A 183 -5.51 -17.78 -17.13
C THR A 183 -6.14 -17.30 -15.83
N ALA A 184 -5.48 -17.60 -14.72
CA ALA A 184 -5.81 -17.05 -13.41
C ALA A 184 -4.52 -16.55 -12.77
N ARG A 185 -4.53 -15.34 -12.20
CA ARG A 185 -3.36 -14.76 -11.53
C ARG A 185 -3.75 -14.31 -10.13
N ILE A 186 -2.94 -14.67 -9.16
CA ILE A 186 -3.01 -14.17 -7.79
C ILE A 186 -1.88 -13.15 -7.65
N ILE A 187 -2.28 -11.88 -7.54
CA ILE A 187 -1.39 -10.73 -7.39
C ILE A 187 -1.37 -10.35 -5.91
N PRO A 188 -0.28 -10.64 -5.17
CA PRO A 188 -0.20 -10.21 -3.78
C PRO A 188 0.13 -8.72 -3.69
N TYR A 189 -0.13 -8.12 -2.52
CA TYR A 189 0.33 -6.76 -2.21
C TYR A 189 1.86 -6.69 -2.09
N ARG A 190 2.46 -7.72 -1.46
CA ARG A 190 3.90 -7.95 -1.38
C ARG A 190 4.20 -9.42 -1.64
N GLY A 191 5.24 -9.71 -2.42
CA GLY A 191 5.71 -11.07 -2.68
C GLY A 191 5.50 -11.56 -4.12
N ALA A 192 5.68 -12.87 -4.30
CA ALA A 192 5.68 -13.53 -5.60
C ALA A 192 4.27 -13.69 -6.19
N TRP A 193 4.12 -13.38 -7.48
CA TRP A 193 2.88 -13.64 -8.22
C TRP A 193 2.70 -15.14 -8.44
N ILE A 194 1.48 -15.63 -8.34
CA ILE A 194 1.12 -17.02 -8.69
C ILE A 194 0.22 -16.96 -9.92
N GLU A 195 0.69 -17.54 -11.02
CA GLU A 195 -0.03 -17.53 -12.29
C GLU A 195 -0.37 -18.96 -12.70
N PHE A 196 -1.64 -19.22 -12.97
CA PHE A 196 -2.17 -20.45 -13.53
C PHE A 196 -2.55 -20.24 -14.98
N GLU A 197 -2.25 -21.20 -15.82
CA GLU A 197 -2.58 -21.14 -17.25
C GLU A 197 -2.95 -22.52 -17.80
N TYR A 198 -3.90 -22.53 -18.72
CA TYR A 198 -4.16 -23.67 -19.57
C TYR A 198 -3.21 -23.67 -20.77
N ASP A 199 -2.79 -24.86 -21.19
CA ASP A 199 -2.11 -25.09 -22.46
C ASP A 199 -3.09 -25.60 -23.53
N ILE A 200 -2.66 -25.62 -24.79
CA ILE A 200 -3.46 -26.12 -25.93
C ILE A 200 -3.87 -27.60 -25.79
N LYS A 201 -3.20 -28.34 -24.91
CA LYS A 201 -3.51 -29.74 -24.58
C LYS A 201 -4.41 -29.89 -23.34
N ASP A 202 -5.05 -28.80 -22.90
CA ASP A 202 -5.89 -28.72 -21.70
C ASP A 202 -5.16 -29.13 -20.41
N LEU A 203 -3.83 -28.96 -20.38
CA LEU A 203 -3.00 -29.17 -19.19
C LEU A 203 -2.90 -27.87 -18.40
N VAL A 204 -3.03 -27.97 -17.08
CA VAL A 204 -2.94 -26.83 -16.17
C VAL A 204 -1.51 -26.68 -15.65
N TYR A 205 -0.92 -25.52 -15.92
CA TYR A 205 0.40 -25.14 -15.44
C TYR A 205 0.30 -24.05 -14.39
N VAL A 206 1.36 -23.96 -13.59
CA VAL A 206 1.60 -22.87 -12.64
C VAL A 206 2.98 -22.26 -12.89
N ARG A 207 3.06 -20.94 -12.72
CA ARG A 207 4.31 -20.17 -12.68
C ARG A 207 4.33 -19.35 -11.38
N LEU A 208 5.46 -19.40 -10.70
CA LEU A 208 5.73 -18.56 -9.53
C LEU A 208 6.68 -17.45 -9.98
N ASP A 209 6.30 -16.19 -9.78
CA ASP A 209 7.11 -14.99 -10.10
C ASP A 209 7.67 -14.99 -11.54
N ARG A 210 6.82 -15.35 -12.51
CA ARG A 210 7.18 -15.47 -13.94
C ARG A 210 8.37 -16.40 -14.24
N ARG A 211 8.69 -17.32 -13.33
CA ARG A 211 9.70 -18.37 -13.55
C ARG A 211 9.15 -19.49 -14.44
N LYS A 212 9.95 -20.56 -14.59
CA LYS A 212 9.65 -21.73 -15.42
C LYS A 212 8.27 -22.33 -15.08
N LYS A 213 7.52 -22.71 -16.12
CA LYS A 213 6.26 -23.44 -16.00
C LYS A 213 6.46 -24.80 -15.32
N MET A 214 5.57 -25.14 -14.40
CA MET A 214 5.49 -26.45 -13.75
C MET A 214 4.05 -26.93 -13.79
N PHE A 215 3.82 -28.24 -13.73
CA PHE A 215 2.46 -28.76 -13.60
C PHE A 215 1.84 -28.27 -12.29
N VAL A 216 0.55 -27.93 -12.32
CA VAL A 216 -0.17 -27.48 -11.12
C VAL A 216 -0.07 -28.51 -9.99
N THR A 217 -0.04 -29.80 -10.32
CA THR A 217 0.10 -30.91 -9.38
C THR A 217 1.38 -30.84 -8.53
N VAL A 218 2.46 -30.23 -9.03
CA VAL A 218 3.69 -30.01 -8.26
C VAL A 218 3.43 -29.03 -7.11
N LEU A 219 2.73 -27.92 -7.39
CA LEU A 219 2.33 -26.98 -6.35
C LEU A 219 1.35 -27.62 -5.37
N LEU A 220 0.37 -28.39 -5.86
CA LEU A 220 -0.59 -29.07 -5.00
C LEU A 220 0.10 -30.05 -4.02
N ARG A 221 1.07 -30.82 -4.51
CA ARG A 221 1.89 -31.72 -3.69
C ARG A 221 2.71 -30.95 -2.65
N ALA A 222 3.30 -29.82 -3.04
CA ALA A 222 4.04 -28.96 -2.11
C ALA A 222 3.14 -28.35 -1.01
N LEU A 223 1.83 -28.19 -1.27
CA LEU A 223 0.84 -27.75 -0.30
C LEU A 223 0.33 -28.87 0.62
N GLY A 224 0.77 -30.12 0.42
CA GLY A 224 0.43 -31.27 1.26
C GLY A 224 -0.57 -32.26 0.65
N TRP A 225 -0.97 -32.10 -0.61
CA TRP A 225 -1.76 -33.12 -1.31
C TRP A 225 -0.87 -34.22 -1.89
N GLU A 226 -0.60 -35.24 -1.08
CA GLU A 226 0.42 -36.27 -1.37
C GLU A 226 -0.01 -37.31 -2.41
N THR A 227 -1.31 -37.66 -2.50
CA THR A 227 -1.79 -38.73 -3.38
C THR A 227 -2.62 -38.18 -4.54
N ASP A 228 -2.58 -38.86 -5.68
CA ASP A 228 -3.42 -38.49 -6.83
C ASP A 228 -4.91 -38.55 -6.46
N GLU A 229 -5.31 -39.50 -5.62
CA GLU A 229 -6.68 -39.62 -5.12
C GLU A 229 -7.14 -38.35 -4.38
N THR A 230 -6.30 -37.78 -3.52
CA THR A 230 -6.63 -36.54 -2.80
C THR A 230 -6.81 -35.37 -3.76
N ILE A 231 -5.89 -35.21 -4.72
CA ILE A 231 -5.96 -34.16 -5.73
C ILE A 231 -7.23 -34.32 -6.59
N LEU A 232 -7.53 -35.54 -7.05
CA LEU A 232 -8.72 -35.84 -7.84
C LEU A 232 -10.01 -35.58 -7.05
N SER A 233 -10.04 -35.92 -5.76
CA SER A 233 -11.21 -35.70 -4.90
C SER A 233 -11.57 -34.23 -4.74
N CYS A 234 -10.58 -33.33 -4.77
CA CYS A 234 -10.78 -31.88 -4.68
C CYS A 234 -11.31 -31.27 -5.99
N MET A 235 -10.94 -31.84 -7.14
CA MET A 235 -11.22 -31.28 -8.46
C MET A 235 -12.48 -31.87 -9.11
N LEU A 236 -12.84 -33.11 -8.75
CA LEU A 236 -13.96 -33.82 -9.33
C LEU A 236 -15.19 -33.73 -8.41
N LYS A 237 -16.34 -33.45 -9.01
CA LYS A 237 -17.63 -33.59 -8.34
C LYS A 237 -17.84 -35.08 -8.02
N GLN A 238 -17.77 -35.47 -6.76
CA GLN A 238 -18.13 -36.84 -6.35
C GLN A 238 -19.62 -37.04 -6.59
N ASN A 239 -19.99 -37.68 -7.71
CA ASN A 239 -21.32 -38.22 -7.88
C ASN A 239 -21.48 -39.37 -6.90
N ARG A 240 -21.98 -39.09 -5.68
CA ARG A 240 -22.49 -40.13 -4.79
C ARG A 240 -23.67 -40.79 -5.50
N LEU A 241 -23.40 -41.93 -6.14
CA LEU A 241 -24.43 -42.84 -6.59
C LEU A 241 -25.19 -43.31 -5.34
N ARG A 242 -26.39 -42.77 -5.12
CA ARG A 242 -27.34 -43.37 -4.17
C ARG A 242 -27.76 -44.70 -4.79
N LEU A 243 -27.18 -45.79 -4.28
CA LEU A 243 -27.74 -47.11 -4.48
C LEU A 243 -29.07 -47.14 -3.72
N THR A 244 -30.16 -46.83 -4.41
CA THR A 244 -31.49 -47.23 -3.96
C THR A 244 -31.53 -48.75 -4.06
N THR A 245 -31.48 -49.42 -2.90
CA THR A 245 -31.85 -50.83 -2.82
C THR A 245 -33.30 -50.99 -3.29
N PRO A 246 -33.61 -52.09 -4.01
CA PRO A 246 -34.91 -52.33 -4.61
C PRO A 246 -36.05 -52.45 -3.59
#